data_AF-A0A9D6Y2I6-F1
#
_entry.id   AF-A0A9D6Y2I6-F1
#
_cell.length_a   1.000
_cell.length_b   1.000
_cell.length_c   1.000
_cell.angle_alpha   90.00
_cell.angle_beta   90.00
_cell.angle_gamma   90.00
#
_symmetry.space_group_name_H-M   'P 1'
#
loop_
_entity.id
_entity.type
_entity.pdbx_description
1 polymer ?
#
loop_
_entity_poly.entity_id
_entity_poly.type
_entity_poly.pdbx_seq_one_letter_code
_entity_poly.pdbx_strand_id
1 'polypeptide(L)'
;MAIHHVVFLKFKKDAKKEDIDRFIEELNKIPEMNREISNWISGFSPEPRFHNGDFDYGLAGDLPDWDAMDRYMWHESHVRMGPFAAPVSEYMLSFDFQTDYVQPKRFPARPKVAKLRRPRLPQGKVRVPMLRGRRPEVAKELLEKAGLKVGKVDTVKRGVWAIGRVTGQEPARDALADAGSAVDLLVTGEYWMKPELPPA
;
A
#
# COMPACT_ATOMS: atom_id res chain seq x y z
N MET A 1 -20.79 -8.88 -16.87
CA MET A 1 -19.43 -9.36 -16.52
C MET A 1 -19.20 -9.04 -15.06
N ALA A 2 -18.37 -9.83 -14.37
CA ALA A 2 -18.18 -9.69 -12.94
C ALA A 2 -17.75 -8.27 -12.55
N ILE A 3 -18.33 -7.78 -11.44
CA ILE A 3 -17.97 -6.53 -10.79
C ILE A 3 -17.09 -6.88 -9.60
N HIS A 4 -15.92 -6.27 -9.57
CA HIS A 4 -14.98 -6.35 -8.46
C HIS A 4 -15.23 -5.16 -7.55
N HIS A 5 -15.72 -5.43 -6.35
CA HIS A 5 -15.94 -4.46 -5.30
C HIS A 5 -14.72 -4.44 -4.39
N VAL A 6 -14.00 -3.33 -4.30
CA VAL A 6 -12.80 -3.18 -3.46
C VAL A 6 -12.98 -2.03 -2.50
N VAL A 7 -12.74 -2.27 -1.21
CA VAL A 7 -12.85 -1.24 -0.16
C VAL A 7 -11.59 -1.16 0.67
N PHE A 8 -11.13 0.05 0.92
CA PHE A 8 -10.06 0.37 1.85
C PHE A 8 -10.61 1.19 3.01
N LEU A 9 -10.21 0.83 4.23
CA LEU A 9 -10.71 1.40 5.48
C LEU A 9 -9.55 1.97 6.28
N LYS A 10 -9.74 3.20 6.76
CA LYS A 10 -8.90 3.88 7.75
C LYS A 10 -9.73 4.01 9.01
N PHE A 11 -9.24 3.44 10.11
CA PHE A 11 -9.91 3.53 11.39
C PHE A 11 -9.50 4.82 12.11
N LYS A 12 -10.41 5.37 12.90
CA LYS A 12 -10.10 6.51 13.76
C LYS A 12 -9.01 6.13 14.74
N LYS A 13 -8.07 7.05 14.99
CA LYS A 13 -6.95 6.83 15.92
C LYS A 13 -7.40 6.48 17.35
N ASP A 14 -8.57 6.96 17.76
CA ASP A 14 -9.16 6.75 19.08
C ASP A 14 -10.25 5.65 19.09
N ALA A 15 -10.49 4.97 17.97
CA ALA A 15 -11.42 3.85 17.93
C ALA A 15 -10.91 2.71 18.82
N LYS A 16 -11.81 2.14 19.63
CA LYS A 16 -11.47 1.01 20.49
C LYS A 16 -11.21 -0.23 19.64
N LYS A 17 -10.20 -1.00 20.03
CA LYS A 17 -9.84 -2.21 19.31
C LYS A 17 -11.01 -3.20 19.26
N GLU A 18 -11.78 -3.31 20.34
CA GLU A 18 -12.92 -4.22 20.44
C GLU A 18 -14.03 -3.84 19.44
N ASP A 19 -14.25 -2.54 19.23
CA ASP A 19 -15.24 -2.05 18.25
C ASP A 19 -14.76 -2.32 16.81
N ILE A 20 -13.45 -2.16 16.55
CA ILE A 20 -12.85 -2.50 15.25
C ILE A 20 -12.97 -4.00 14.97
N ASP A 21 -12.60 -4.83 15.94
CA ASP A 21 -12.68 -6.29 15.83
C ASP A 21 -14.14 -6.72 15.57
N ARG A 22 -15.10 -6.11 16.29
CA ARG A 22 -16.52 -6.39 16.11
C ARG A 22 -17.03 -5.98 14.74
N PHE A 23 -16.63 -4.80 14.25
CA PHE A 23 -16.97 -4.35 12.91
C PHE A 23 -16.44 -5.32 11.84
N ILE A 24 -15.17 -5.73 11.95
CA ILE A 24 -14.54 -6.67 11.02
C ILE A 24 -15.22 -8.04 11.06
N GLU A 25 -15.60 -8.52 12.25
CA GLU A 25 -16.34 -9.78 12.40
C GLU A 25 -17.67 -9.73 11.64
N GLU A 26 -18.46 -8.67 11.80
CA GLU A 26 -19.75 -8.52 11.12
C GLU A 26 -19.62 -8.26 9.62
N LEU A 27 -18.56 -7.56 9.21
CA LEU A 27 -18.19 -7.32 7.82
C LEU A 27 -17.87 -8.64 7.10
N ASN A 28 -17.17 -9.57 7.75
CA ASN A 28 -16.83 -10.86 7.15
C ASN A 28 -17.99 -11.87 7.11
N LYS A 29 -19.12 -11.58 7.76
CA LYS A 29 -20.36 -12.37 7.64
C LYS A 29 -21.19 -12.02 6.39
N ILE A 30 -20.89 -10.90 5.73
CA ILE A 30 -21.60 -10.44 4.53
C ILE A 30 -21.76 -11.54 3.45
N PRO A 31 -20.71 -12.27 3.03
CA PRO A 31 -20.86 -13.34 2.02
C PRO A 31 -21.68 -14.55 2.50
N GLU A 32 -21.87 -14.74 3.80
CA GLU A 32 -22.76 -15.79 4.32
C GLU A 32 -24.24 -15.42 4.17
N MET A 33 -24.52 -14.11 4.25
CA MET A 33 -25.87 -13.53 4.18
C MET A 33 -26.30 -13.21 2.76
N ASN A 34 -25.36 -12.84 1.88
CA ASN A 34 -25.63 -12.59 0.46
C ASN A 34 -24.83 -13.55 -0.41
N ARG A 35 -25.53 -14.53 -1.00
CA ARG A 35 -24.94 -15.61 -1.81
C ARG A 35 -24.57 -15.17 -3.23
N GLU A 36 -24.91 -13.95 -3.64
CA GLU A 36 -24.44 -13.38 -4.91
C GLU A 36 -22.98 -12.91 -4.83
N ILE A 37 -22.45 -12.75 -3.61
CA ILE A 37 -21.06 -12.37 -3.38
C ILE A 37 -20.17 -13.61 -3.45
N SER A 38 -19.06 -13.48 -4.17
CA SER A 38 -18.05 -14.51 -4.31
C SER A 38 -16.64 -13.93 -4.11
N ASN A 39 -15.64 -14.80 -4.00
CA ASN A 39 -14.22 -14.42 -3.87
C ASN A 39 -13.93 -13.38 -2.78
N TRP A 40 -14.69 -13.41 -1.67
CA TRP A 40 -14.51 -12.49 -0.56
C TRP A 40 -13.15 -12.68 0.10
N ILE A 41 -12.34 -11.63 0.12
CA ILE A 41 -11.05 -11.57 0.79
C ILE A 41 -10.98 -10.29 1.61
N SER A 42 -10.32 -10.35 2.75
CA SER A 42 -10.17 -9.19 3.62
C SER A 42 -8.95 -9.34 4.53
N GLY A 43 -8.41 -8.23 5.04
CA GLY A 43 -7.29 -8.28 5.96
C GLY A 43 -6.73 -6.93 6.33
N PHE A 44 -6.00 -6.92 7.45
CA PHE A 44 -5.21 -5.76 7.86
C PHE A 44 -4.03 -5.53 6.92
N SER A 45 -3.77 -4.26 6.62
CA SER A 45 -2.56 -3.84 5.95
C SER A 45 -1.35 -4.13 6.85
N PRO A 46 -0.43 -5.04 6.47
CA PRO A 46 0.84 -5.15 7.18
C PRO A 46 1.61 -3.85 6.94
N GLU A 47 2.28 -3.32 7.97
CA GLU A 47 2.98 -2.02 7.97
C GLU A 47 3.29 -1.49 6.55
N PRO A 48 2.78 -0.30 6.15
CA PRO A 48 2.71 0.10 4.74
C PRO A 48 4.10 0.03 4.09
N ARG A 49 4.33 -1.01 3.29
CA ARG A 49 5.67 -1.43 2.90
C ARG A 49 6.12 -0.78 1.60
N PHE A 50 5.22 -0.70 0.62
CA PHE A 50 5.60 -0.33 -0.74
C PHE A 50 4.64 0.64 -1.45
N HIS A 51 3.34 0.62 -1.17
CA HIS A 51 2.36 1.41 -1.92
C HIS A 51 1.80 2.56 -1.10
N ASN A 52 1.40 3.62 -1.80
CA ASN A 52 0.69 4.76 -1.25
C ASN A 52 -0.69 4.35 -0.70
N GLY A 53 -1.13 5.01 0.36
CA GLY A 53 -2.39 4.72 1.07
C GLY A 53 -2.13 4.45 2.55
N ASP A 54 -2.62 5.33 3.42
CA ASP A 54 -2.61 5.13 4.87
C ASP A 54 -3.92 4.47 5.32
N PHE A 55 -4.21 3.29 4.77
CA PHE A 55 -5.37 2.48 5.14
C PHE A 55 -4.92 1.31 6.03
N ASP A 56 -5.75 0.98 7.00
CA ASP A 56 -5.44 -0.05 8.00
C ASP A 56 -6.00 -1.42 7.59
N TYR A 57 -7.08 -1.44 6.81
CA TYR A 57 -7.77 -2.67 6.41
C TYR A 57 -8.25 -2.58 4.96
N GLY A 58 -8.23 -3.71 4.26
CA GLY A 58 -8.75 -3.82 2.90
C GLY A 58 -9.65 -5.04 2.76
N LEU A 59 -10.62 -4.96 1.86
CA LEU A 59 -11.45 -6.07 1.44
C LEU A 59 -11.72 -6.01 -0.06
N ALA A 60 -12.03 -7.17 -0.63
CA ALA A 60 -12.57 -7.28 -1.96
C ALA A 60 -13.59 -8.41 -2.04
N GLY A 61 -14.58 -8.27 -2.93
CA GLY A 61 -15.53 -9.31 -3.27
C GLY A 61 -16.04 -9.12 -4.70
N ASP A 62 -16.52 -10.21 -5.28
CA ASP A 62 -17.00 -10.25 -6.65
C ASP A 62 -18.53 -10.43 -6.69
N LEU A 63 -19.18 -9.65 -7.55
CA LEU A 63 -20.60 -9.76 -7.90
C LEU A 63 -20.72 -10.12 -9.39
N PRO A 64 -21.76 -10.85 -9.82
CA PRO A 64 -21.85 -11.35 -11.20
C PRO A 64 -22.02 -10.25 -12.26
N ASP A 65 -22.67 -9.14 -11.91
CA ASP A 65 -22.97 -8.01 -12.79
C ASP A 65 -23.40 -6.76 -11.98
N TRP A 66 -23.70 -5.67 -12.70
CA TRP A 66 -24.13 -4.40 -12.12
C TRP A 66 -25.52 -4.49 -11.46
N ASP A 67 -26.41 -5.39 -11.92
CA ASP A 67 -27.72 -5.57 -11.29
C ASP A 67 -27.57 -6.22 -9.91
N ALA A 68 -26.64 -7.18 -9.77
CA ALA A 68 -26.27 -7.75 -8.49
C ALA A 68 -25.59 -6.73 -7.57
N MET A 69 -24.77 -5.82 -8.13
CA MET A 69 -24.19 -4.72 -7.36
C MET A 69 -25.27 -3.77 -6.83
N ASP A 70 -26.26 -3.40 -7.64
CA ASP A 70 -27.37 -2.58 -7.18
C ASP A 70 -28.16 -3.27 -6.07
N ARG A 71 -28.50 -4.56 -6.23
CA ARG A 71 -29.13 -5.35 -5.18
C ARG A 71 -28.27 -5.42 -3.91
N TYR A 72 -26.96 -5.62 -4.06
CA TYR A 72 -26.01 -5.69 -2.94
C TYR A 72 -26.03 -4.41 -2.10
N MET A 73 -26.05 -3.23 -2.72
CA MET A 73 -26.01 -1.95 -2.00
C MET A 73 -27.20 -1.77 -1.04
N TRP A 74 -28.35 -2.34 -1.39
CA TRP A 74 -29.59 -2.29 -0.60
C TRP A 74 -29.88 -3.58 0.18
N HIS A 75 -29.07 -4.62 0.00
CA HIS A 75 -29.23 -5.88 0.70
C HIS A 75 -28.95 -5.70 2.20
N GLU A 76 -29.70 -6.41 3.05
CA GLU A 76 -29.57 -6.33 4.53
C GLU A 76 -28.11 -6.51 4.98
N SER A 77 -27.40 -7.44 4.35
CA SER A 77 -25.99 -7.71 4.63
C SER A 77 -25.11 -6.45 4.54
N HIS A 78 -25.40 -5.53 3.63
CA HIS A 78 -24.62 -4.31 3.41
C HIS A 78 -25.13 -3.16 4.30
N VAL A 79 -26.43 -2.85 4.26
CA VAL A 79 -26.99 -1.69 4.98
C VAL A 79 -26.86 -1.80 6.51
N ARG A 80 -26.84 -3.03 7.05
CA ARG A 80 -26.67 -3.27 8.49
C ARG A 80 -25.28 -2.86 9.01
N MET A 81 -24.32 -2.55 8.14
CA MET A 81 -22.95 -2.16 8.52
C MET A 81 -22.86 -0.75 9.08
N GLY A 82 -23.82 0.13 8.80
CA GLY A 82 -23.80 1.53 9.27
C GLY A 82 -23.49 1.69 10.76
N PRO A 83 -24.24 1.03 11.67
CA PRO A 83 -24.00 1.09 13.12
C PRO A 83 -22.63 0.57 13.56
N PHE A 84 -22.06 -0.42 12.87
CA PHE A 84 -20.74 -0.97 13.19
C PHE A 84 -19.60 -0.10 12.64
N ALA A 85 -19.78 0.49 11.45
CA ALA A 85 -18.78 1.34 10.81
C ALA A 85 -18.70 2.74 11.43
N ALA A 86 -19.83 3.33 11.83
CA ALA A 86 -19.91 4.69 12.37
C ALA A 86 -18.94 5.00 13.55
N PRO A 87 -18.80 4.12 14.58
CA PRO A 87 -17.88 4.39 15.67
C PRO A 87 -16.40 4.31 15.24
N VAL A 88 -16.05 3.46 14.27
CA VAL A 88 -14.65 3.10 13.98
C VAL A 88 -14.07 3.73 12.71
N SER A 89 -14.88 4.08 11.71
CA SER A 89 -14.41 4.52 10.41
C SER A 89 -14.02 6.01 10.41
N GLU A 90 -12.76 6.32 10.10
CA GLU A 90 -12.28 7.68 9.82
C GLU A 90 -12.47 8.01 8.34
N TYR A 91 -12.06 7.08 7.47
CA TYR A 91 -12.17 7.23 6.03
C TYR A 91 -12.36 5.88 5.36
N MET A 92 -13.17 5.86 4.30
CA MET A 92 -13.48 4.67 3.52
C MET A 92 -13.45 5.03 2.05
N LEU A 93 -12.70 4.26 1.27
CA LEU A 93 -12.65 4.36 -0.18
C LEU A 93 -13.17 3.05 -0.78
N SER A 94 -14.28 3.13 -1.49
CA SER A 94 -14.82 2.02 -2.29
C SER A 94 -14.58 2.29 -3.76
N PHE A 95 -14.19 1.26 -4.50
CA PHE A 95 -14.02 1.33 -5.94
C PHE A 95 -14.53 0.05 -6.59
N ASP A 96 -15.44 0.23 -7.54
CA ASP A 96 -16.09 -0.85 -8.27
C ASP A 96 -15.66 -0.80 -9.73
N PHE A 97 -15.24 -1.93 -10.27
CA PHE A 97 -14.84 -2.02 -11.67
C PHE A 97 -15.21 -3.36 -12.27
N GLN A 98 -15.41 -3.36 -13.58
CA GLN A 98 -15.72 -4.56 -14.33
C GLN A 98 -14.45 -5.22 -14.86
N THR A 99 -14.47 -6.54 -15.02
CA THR A 99 -13.35 -7.26 -15.65
C THR A 99 -13.25 -6.94 -17.15
N ASP A 100 -12.41 -5.98 -17.52
CA ASP A 100 -12.13 -5.67 -18.93
C ASP A 100 -10.92 -6.43 -19.51
N TYR A 101 -10.05 -6.93 -18.63
CA TYR A 101 -8.85 -7.67 -19.02
C TYR A 101 -8.59 -8.83 -18.06
N VAL A 102 -8.39 -10.02 -18.62
CA VAL A 102 -7.96 -11.22 -17.88
C VAL A 102 -6.54 -11.56 -18.31
N GLN A 103 -5.65 -11.68 -17.33
CA GLN A 103 -4.26 -12.05 -17.55
C GLN A 103 -4.15 -13.42 -18.24
N PRO A 104 -3.33 -13.58 -19.30
CA PRO A 104 -3.17 -14.86 -19.98
C PRO A 104 -2.51 -15.90 -19.07
N LYS A 105 -2.95 -17.17 -19.18
CA LYS A 105 -2.40 -18.28 -18.39
C LYS A 105 -0.96 -18.64 -18.73
N ARG A 106 -0.46 -18.22 -19.89
CA ARG A 106 0.91 -18.47 -20.34
C ARG A 106 1.58 -17.17 -20.75
N PHE A 107 2.73 -16.94 -20.16
CA PHE A 107 3.62 -15.84 -20.51
C PHE A 107 4.75 -16.34 -21.41
N PRO A 108 5.31 -15.46 -22.26
CA PRO A 108 6.58 -15.74 -22.89
C PRO A 108 7.65 -16.03 -21.81
N ALA A 109 8.58 -16.93 -22.13
CA ALA A 109 9.64 -17.29 -21.21
C ALA A 109 10.43 -16.03 -20.79
N ARG A 110 10.71 -15.92 -19.48
CA ARG A 110 11.52 -14.82 -18.95
C ARG A 110 12.88 -14.84 -19.65
N PRO A 111 13.40 -13.70 -20.15
CA PRO A 111 14.73 -13.66 -20.75
C PRO A 111 15.77 -14.25 -19.80
N LYS A 112 16.64 -15.12 -20.30
CA LYS A 112 17.75 -15.66 -19.50
C LYS A 112 18.71 -14.52 -19.16
N VAL A 113 18.60 -13.97 -17.96
CA VAL A 113 19.57 -13.00 -17.45
C VAL A 113 20.81 -13.79 -17.03
N ALA A 114 21.95 -13.52 -17.66
CA ALA A 114 23.23 -14.09 -17.22
C ALA A 114 23.45 -13.75 -15.74
N LYS A 115 23.88 -14.73 -14.93
CA LYS A 115 24.28 -14.47 -13.54
C LYS A 115 25.43 -13.46 -13.57
N LEU A 116 25.15 -12.19 -13.28
CA LEU A 116 26.17 -11.17 -13.11
C LEU A 116 27.08 -11.60 -11.96
N ARG A 117 28.30 -12.07 -12.27
CA ARG A 117 29.37 -12.20 -11.29
C ARG A 117 29.61 -10.80 -10.75
N ARG A 118 29.34 -10.59 -9.46
CA ARG A 118 29.65 -9.32 -8.80
C ARG A 118 31.18 -9.16 -8.79
N PRO A 119 31.76 -8.16 -9.48
CA PRO A 119 33.20 -7.95 -9.43
C PRO A 119 33.63 -7.64 -7.99
N ARG A 120 34.88 -7.95 -7.64
CA ARG A 120 35.46 -7.42 -6.39
C ARG A 120 35.46 -5.90 -6.45
N LEU A 121 35.16 -5.27 -5.31
CA LEU A 121 35.20 -3.82 -5.21
C LEU A 121 36.63 -3.32 -5.26
N PRO A 122 36.91 -2.19 -5.94
CA PRO A 122 38.16 -1.47 -5.75
C PRO A 122 38.37 -1.12 -4.27
N GLN A 123 39.62 -1.06 -3.83
CA GLN A 123 39.96 -0.70 -2.46
C GLN A 123 39.41 0.69 -2.11
N GLY A 124 38.76 0.82 -0.95
CA GLY A 124 38.15 2.08 -0.50
C GLY A 124 36.77 2.39 -1.11
N LYS A 125 36.25 1.55 -2.03
CA LYS A 125 34.90 1.71 -2.60
C LYS A 125 33.88 0.80 -1.91
N VAL A 126 32.69 1.33 -1.73
CA VAL A 126 31.51 0.66 -1.17
C VAL A 126 30.39 0.65 -2.22
N ARG A 127 29.56 -0.39 -2.22
CA ARG A 127 28.31 -0.39 -3.01
C ARG A 127 27.21 0.29 -2.25
N VAL A 128 26.52 1.22 -2.89
CA VAL A 128 25.35 1.83 -2.30
C VAL A 128 24.21 0.81 -2.16
N PRO A 129 23.68 0.58 -0.94
CA PRO A 129 22.59 -0.37 -0.71
C PRO A 129 21.29 0.09 -1.35
N MET A 130 20.33 -0.83 -1.49
CA MET A 130 18.97 -0.50 -1.92
C MET A 130 18.18 0.08 -0.75
N LEU A 131 17.82 1.36 -0.86
CA LEU A 131 17.10 2.11 0.17
C LEU A 131 15.65 2.37 -0.19
N ARG A 132 15.27 2.31 -1.48
CA ARG A 132 13.87 2.57 -1.89
C ARG A 132 12.89 1.62 -1.19
N GLY A 133 11.77 2.16 -0.73
CA GLY A 133 10.75 1.48 0.07
C GLY A 133 11.12 1.28 1.54
N ARG A 134 12.29 1.72 2.01
CA ARG A 134 12.64 1.70 3.45
C ARG A 134 12.21 2.99 4.14
N ARG A 135 12.03 2.90 5.45
CA ARG A 135 11.91 4.05 6.36
C ARG A 135 13.27 4.77 6.46
N PRO A 136 13.35 6.10 6.62
CA PRO A 136 14.61 6.83 6.77
C PRO A 136 15.51 6.27 7.87
N GLU A 137 14.93 5.80 8.97
CA GLU A 137 15.66 5.22 10.10
C GLU A 137 16.36 3.91 9.69
N VAL A 138 15.63 3.04 9.00
CA VAL A 138 16.17 1.78 8.46
C VAL A 138 17.18 2.05 7.34
N ALA A 139 16.95 3.10 6.54
CA ALA A 139 17.88 3.51 5.49
C ALA A 139 19.21 3.99 6.07
N LYS A 140 19.17 4.74 7.17
CA LYS A 140 20.36 5.16 7.93
C LYS A 140 21.16 3.97 8.43
N GLU A 141 20.51 3.00 9.08
CA GLU A 141 21.21 1.79 9.55
C GLU A 141 21.87 1.00 8.42
N LEU A 142 21.21 0.89 7.26
CA LEU A 142 21.76 0.20 6.09
C LEU A 142 22.97 0.92 5.50
N LEU A 143 22.96 2.26 5.50
CA LEU A 143 24.09 3.08 5.06
C LEU A 143 25.27 2.95 6.01
N GLU A 144 25.04 3.07 7.33
CA GLU A 144 26.10 2.92 8.34
C GLU A 144 26.75 1.54 8.27
N LYS A 145 25.96 0.46 8.14
CA LYS A 145 26.47 -0.91 7.94
C LYS A 145 27.28 -1.07 6.66
N ALA A 146 26.99 -0.28 5.62
CA ALA A 146 27.75 -0.26 4.39
C ALA A 146 29.03 0.61 4.50
N GLY A 147 29.17 1.44 5.55
CA GLY A 147 30.23 2.44 5.66
C GLY A 147 29.94 3.71 4.86
N LEU A 148 28.67 4.07 4.69
CA LEU A 148 28.17 5.28 4.05
C LEU A 148 27.42 6.13 5.07
N LYS A 149 27.15 7.41 4.75
CA LYS A 149 26.36 8.32 5.59
C LYS A 149 25.11 8.81 4.88
N VAL A 150 24.11 9.20 5.66
CA VAL A 150 22.93 9.89 5.12
C VAL A 150 23.36 11.29 4.67
N GLY A 151 22.98 11.66 3.44
CA GLY A 151 23.17 12.99 2.88
C GLY A 151 21.96 13.89 3.12
N LYS A 152 21.59 14.63 2.08
CA LYS A 152 20.39 15.46 2.07
C LYS A 152 19.14 14.57 2.05
N VAL A 153 18.13 14.92 2.86
CA VAL A 153 16.83 14.25 2.85
C VAL A 153 15.78 15.27 2.41
N ASP A 154 15.29 15.10 1.18
CA ASP A 154 14.22 15.94 0.64
C ASP A 154 12.89 15.19 0.61
N THR A 155 11.80 15.92 0.78
CA THR A 155 10.44 15.37 0.74
C THR A 155 9.80 15.69 -0.60
N VAL A 156 9.35 14.66 -1.32
CA VAL A 156 8.60 14.84 -2.57
C VAL A 156 7.10 14.75 -2.33
N LYS A 157 6.35 15.60 -3.03
CA LYS A 157 4.88 15.54 -3.07
C LYS A 157 4.46 14.47 -4.08
N ARG A 158 3.37 13.74 -3.81
CA ARG A 158 2.78 12.75 -4.73
C ARG A 158 3.72 11.59 -5.13
N GLY A 159 4.44 11.02 -4.15
CA GLY A 159 5.19 9.78 -4.37
C GLY A 159 4.26 8.58 -4.56
N VAL A 160 4.71 7.58 -5.33
CA VAL A 160 4.00 6.29 -5.51
C VAL A 160 4.24 5.31 -4.36
N TRP A 161 5.13 5.65 -3.43
CA TRP A 161 5.43 4.84 -2.24
C TRP A 161 4.62 5.32 -1.04
N ALA A 162 4.55 4.51 0.02
CA ALA A 162 3.93 4.94 1.27
C ALA A 162 4.60 6.21 1.84
N ILE A 163 3.82 7.03 2.54
CA ILE A 163 4.31 8.22 3.25
C ILE A 163 5.44 7.82 4.20
N GLY A 164 6.48 8.66 4.27
CA GLY A 164 7.65 8.38 5.10
C GLY A 164 8.52 7.24 4.58
N ARG A 165 8.37 6.81 3.32
CA ARG A 165 9.29 5.86 2.66
C ARG A 165 10.20 6.58 1.67
N VAL A 166 11.44 6.10 1.59
CA VAL A 166 12.41 6.52 0.58
C VAL A 166 11.88 6.12 -0.81
N THR A 167 11.60 7.09 -1.66
CA THR A 167 11.20 6.90 -3.06
C THR A 167 12.39 7.01 -4.02
N GLY A 168 13.39 7.79 -3.66
CA GLY A 168 14.60 8.02 -4.44
C GLY A 168 15.85 8.00 -3.57
N GLN A 169 16.98 7.65 -4.19
CA GLN A 169 18.29 7.73 -3.58
C GLN A 169 19.31 8.16 -4.63
N GLU A 170 20.30 8.95 -4.23
CA GLU A 170 21.45 9.32 -5.05
C GLU A 170 22.72 9.30 -4.18
N PRO A 171 23.76 8.53 -4.51
CA PRO A 171 23.90 7.67 -5.69
C PRO A 171 22.92 6.50 -5.75
N ALA A 172 22.63 6.05 -6.98
CA ALA A 172 21.72 4.95 -7.23
C ALA A 172 22.21 3.62 -6.60
N ARG A 173 21.27 2.70 -6.37
CA ARG A 173 21.56 1.33 -5.91
C ARG A 173 22.70 0.71 -6.73
N ASP A 174 23.59 -0.03 -6.05
CA ASP A 174 24.73 -0.76 -6.63
C ASP A 174 25.81 0.14 -7.26
N ALA A 175 25.66 1.47 -7.26
CA ALA A 175 26.70 2.41 -7.63
C ALA A 175 27.91 2.30 -6.68
N LEU A 176 29.09 2.62 -7.19
CA LEU A 176 30.33 2.63 -6.42
C LEU A 176 30.54 4.02 -5.83
N ALA A 177 30.56 4.10 -4.51
CA ALA A 177 30.82 5.33 -3.79
C ALA A 177 32.05 5.16 -2.89
N ASP A 178 32.71 6.27 -2.55
CA ASP A 178 33.83 6.23 -1.60
C ASP A 178 33.31 5.90 -0.19
N ALA A 179 34.09 5.13 0.56
CA ALA A 179 33.76 4.89 1.97
C ALA A 179 33.57 6.23 2.71
N GLY A 180 32.47 6.36 3.45
CA GLY A 180 32.08 7.58 4.16
C GLY A 180 31.35 8.62 3.30
N SER A 181 31.10 8.36 2.02
CA SER A 181 30.33 9.28 1.17
C SER A 181 28.86 9.37 1.59
N ALA A 182 28.26 10.52 1.31
CA ALA A 182 26.84 10.76 1.56
C ALA A 182 25.96 10.10 0.48
N VAL A 183 24.77 9.65 0.88
CA VAL A 183 23.70 9.23 -0.02
C VAL A 183 22.46 10.05 0.30
N ASP A 184 22.05 10.86 -0.66
CA ASP A 184 20.87 11.71 -0.59
C ASP A 184 19.62 10.86 -0.77
N LEU A 185 18.56 11.20 -0.04
CA LEU A 185 17.29 10.48 -0.01
C LEU A 185 16.16 11.40 -0.43
N LEU A 186 15.29 10.89 -1.29
CA LEU A 186 13.97 11.46 -1.54
C LEU A 186 12.95 10.63 -0.77
N VAL A 187 12.19 11.26 0.12
CA VAL A 187 11.16 10.61 0.94
C VAL A 187 9.79 11.05 0.45
N THR A 188 8.84 10.11 0.41
CA THR A 188 7.46 10.43 0.04
C THR A 188 6.80 11.19 1.18
N GLY A 189 6.40 12.43 0.91
CA GLY A 189 5.64 13.27 1.84
C GLY A 189 4.15 12.93 1.85
N GLU A 190 3.41 13.66 2.68
CA GLU A 190 1.97 13.50 2.81
C GLU A 190 1.23 13.75 1.50
N TYR A 191 0.17 12.97 1.30
CA TYR A 191 -0.77 13.15 0.21
C TYR A 191 -2.00 13.91 0.72
N TRP A 192 -1.83 15.18 1.10
CA TRP A 192 -2.98 16.03 1.42
C TRP A 192 -2.81 17.42 0.83
N MET A 193 -3.56 17.68 -0.24
CA MET A 193 -4.25 18.95 -0.38
C MET A 193 -5.65 18.71 0.19
N LYS A 194 -5.87 19.01 1.47
CA LYS A 194 -7.24 19.32 1.91
C LYS A 194 -7.64 20.52 1.07
N PRO A 195 -8.69 20.47 0.23
CA PRO A 195 -9.25 21.72 -0.29
C PRO A 195 -9.60 22.56 0.94
N GLU A 196 -9.13 23.80 1.01
CA GLU A 196 -9.67 24.72 1.99
C GLU A 196 -11.18 24.77 1.77
N LEU A 197 -11.93 24.14 2.67
CA LEU A 197 -13.36 24.34 2.71
C LEU A 197 -13.53 25.83 3.06
N PRO A 198 -14.37 26.58 2.32
CA PRO A 198 -14.67 27.95 2.72
C PRO A 198 -15.16 27.93 4.18
N PRO A 199 -14.79 28.93 4.99
CA PRO A 199 -15.26 29.03 6.36
C PRO A 199 -16.80 28.99 6.37
N ALA A 200 -17.34 28.22 7.32
CA ALA A 200 -18.78 28.11 7.56
C ALA A 200 -19.38 29.44 8.01
#